data_AF-A0A7S2F5Y6-F1
#
_entry.id   AF-A0A7S2F5Y6-F1
#
_cell.length_a   1.000
_cell.length_b   1.000
_cell.length_c   1.000
_cell.angle_alpha   90.00
_cell.angle_beta   90.00
_cell.angle_gamma   90.00
#
_symmetry.space_group_name_H-M   'P 1'
#
loop_
_entity.id
_entity.type
_entity.pdbx_description
1 polymer ?
#
loop_
_entity_poly.entity_id
_entity_poly.type
_entity_poly.pdbx_seq_one_letter_code
_entity_poly.pdbx_strand_id
1 'polypeptide(L)'
;MVPIPLRGILGESLNLGVFFYLFLLILAVFSTHAINIYAGVNGLEVGQSVVIAASVMVLNVVQLHRIPSQYEEYREQHVQSLFLILPFLSVSLALLRLNWYPSKVFVGDTYCYFAGMTFAVVSIVGHFSKTMVLFLVPQLVNFIYSCPQLFRMIPCPRHRMPAYDSQLGYVK
;
A
#
# COMPACT_ATOMS: atom_id res chain seq x y z
N MET A 1 12.70 -8.18 -15.69
CA MET A 1 13.24 -6.92 -16.25
C MET A 1 13.69 -5.99 -15.14
N VAL A 2 14.93 -5.51 -15.25
CA VAL A 2 15.55 -4.52 -14.36
C VAL A 2 15.03 -3.11 -14.72
N PRO A 3 14.76 -2.22 -13.72
CA PRO A 3 14.41 -0.83 -13.97
C PRO A 3 15.47 -0.11 -14.82
N ILE A 4 15.04 0.76 -15.73
CA ILE A 4 15.93 1.43 -16.72
C ILE A 4 17.20 2.03 -16.08
N PRO A 5 17.14 2.75 -14.94
CA PRO A 5 18.34 3.35 -14.34
C PRO A 5 19.40 2.34 -13.89
N LEU A 6 19.00 1.10 -13.60
CA LEU A 6 19.86 0.06 -13.03
C LEU A 6 20.39 -0.92 -14.10
N ARG A 7 19.91 -0.81 -15.35
CA ARG A 7 20.30 -1.73 -16.44
C ARG A 7 21.79 -1.69 -16.77
N GLY A 8 22.45 -0.54 -16.60
CA GLY A 8 23.88 -0.39 -16.87
C GLY A 8 24.78 -1.23 -15.95
N ILE A 9 24.30 -1.59 -14.75
CA ILE A 9 25.06 -2.36 -13.75
C ILE A 9 24.60 -3.83 -13.74
N LEU A 10 23.28 -4.06 -13.85
CA LEU A 10 22.67 -5.38 -13.61
C LEU A 10 22.19 -6.09 -14.89
N GLY A 11 22.36 -5.48 -16.06
CA GLY A 11 21.85 -5.98 -17.33
C GLY A 11 20.34 -5.80 -17.52
N GLU A 12 19.78 -6.38 -18.59
CA GLU A 12 18.35 -6.24 -18.92
C GLU A 12 17.44 -7.12 -18.04
N SER A 13 17.94 -8.31 -17.68
CA SER A 13 17.22 -9.33 -16.91
C SER A 13 18.12 -9.93 -15.85
N LEU A 14 17.59 -10.04 -14.63
CA LEU A 14 18.24 -10.69 -13.50
C LEU A 14 17.31 -11.79 -12.97
N ASN A 15 17.82 -13.01 -12.82
CA ASN A 15 17.11 -14.10 -12.14
C ASN A 15 17.42 -14.04 -10.65
N LEU A 16 16.42 -13.66 -9.85
CA LEU A 16 16.55 -13.49 -8.40
C LEU A 16 16.37 -14.81 -7.62
N GLY A 17 15.81 -15.85 -8.23
CA GLY A 17 15.54 -17.14 -7.58
C GLY A 17 14.87 -17.00 -6.20
N VAL A 18 15.48 -17.58 -5.17
CA VAL A 18 14.99 -17.53 -3.77
C VAL A 18 14.82 -16.10 -3.25
N PHE A 19 15.67 -15.16 -3.65
CA PHE A 19 15.58 -13.77 -3.20
C PHE A 19 14.31 -13.08 -3.69
N PHE A 20 13.70 -13.55 -4.77
CA PHE A 20 12.40 -13.04 -5.21
C PHE A 20 11.30 -13.39 -4.20
N TYR A 21 11.28 -14.61 -3.68
CA TYR A 21 10.30 -15.03 -2.65
C TYR A 21 10.50 -14.25 -1.34
N LEU A 22 11.76 -14.00 -0.96
CA LEU A 22 12.07 -13.13 0.17
C LEU A 22 11.55 -11.70 -0.06
N PHE A 23 11.71 -11.16 -1.27
CA PHE A 23 11.15 -9.86 -1.63
C PHE A 23 9.61 -9.85 -1.51
N LEU A 24 8.92 -10.89 -1.96
CA LEU A 24 7.46 -10.98 -1.82
C LEU A 24 7.02 -11.03 -0.35
N LEU A 25 7.75 -11.77 0.50
CA LEU A 25 7.50 -11.81 1.94
C LEU A 25 7.69 -10.42 2.58
N ILE A 26 8.81 -9.76 2.26
CA ILE A 26 9.09 -8.40 2.75
C ILE A 26 8.01 -7.44 2.27
N LEU A 27 7.55 -7.53 1.02
CA LEU A 27 6.48 -6.68 0.50
C LEU A 27 5.19 -6.88 1.30
N ALA A 28 4.84 -8.12 1.64
CA ALA A 28 3.65 -8.42 2.42
C ALA A 28 3.74 -7.82 3.84
N VAL A 29 4.85 -8.06 4.54
CA VAL A 29 5.10 -7.51 5.89
C VAL A 29 5.19 -5.98 5.86
N PHE A 30 5.85 -5.42 4.86
CA PHE A 30 5.97 -3.98 4.68
C PHE A 30 4.59 -3.34 4.48
N SER A 31 3.76 -3.88 3.59
CA SER A 31 2.47 -3.29 3.25
C SER A 31 1.54 -3.19 4.47
N THR A 32 1.54 -4.20 5.35
CA THR A 32 0.71 -4.21 6.57
C THR A 32 1.21 -3.22 7.62
N HIS A 33 2.52 -3.14 7.84
CA HIS A 33 3.08 -2.25 8.84
C HIS A 33 3.20 -0.80 8.37
N ALA A 34 3.45 -0.56 7.08
CA ALA A 34 3.67 0.78 6.54
C ALA A 34 2.40 1.65 6.60
N ILE A 35 1.23 1.06 6.34
CA ILE A 35 -0.07 1.72 6.57
C ILE A 35 -0.26 1.96 8.07
N ASN A 36 0.06 0.98 8.91
CA ASN A 36 -0.18 1.08 10.35
C ASN A 36 0.66 2.15 11.05
N ILE A 37 1.91 2.36 10.62
CA ILE A 37 2.75 3.45 11.18
C ILE A 37 2.43 4.82 10.57
N TYR A 38 1.66 4.86 9.47
CA TYR A 38 1.22 6.08 8.82
C TYR A 38 -0.27 6.32 9.13
N ALA A 39 -0.54 6.53 10.43
CA ALA A 39 -1.85 6.50 11.04
C ALA A 39 -1.98 7.58 12.14
N GLY A 40 -3.17 7.69 12.74
CA GLY A 40 -3.40 8.54 13.92
C GLY A 40 -4.14 9.85 13.68
N VAL A 41 -4.70 10.03 12.48
CA VAL A 41 -5.61 11.14 12.15
C VAL A 41 -6.88 10.57 11.54
N ASN A 42 -8.05 11.11 11.92
CA ASN A 42 -9.36 10.62 11.48
C ASN A 42 -9.44 10.47 9.95
N GLY A 43 -9.72 9.25 9.47
CA GLY A 43 -9.86 8.95 8.05
C GLY A 43 -8.55 8.64 7.33
N LEU A 44 -7.38 8.74 7.97
CA LEU A 44 -6.09 8.62 7.27
C LEU A 44 -5.79 7.18 6.82
N GLU A 45 -6.01 6.19 7.68
CA GLU A 45 -5.70 4.78 7.42
C GLU A 45 -6.59 4.22 6.29
N VAL A 46 -7.88 4.52 6.37
CA VAL A 46 -8.85 4.09 5.34
C VAL A 46 -8.73 4.95 4.09
N GLY A 47 -8.52 6.26 4.23
CA GLY A 47 -8.42 7.18 3.11
C GLY A 47 -7.23 6.88 2.20
N GLN A 48 -6.03 6.68 2.77
CA GLN A 48 -4.87 6.28 1.96
C GLN A 48 -5.09 4.94 1.26
N SER A 49 -5.74 3.99 1.93
CA SER A 49 -6.03 2.66 1.39
C SER A 49 -7.05 2.74 0.24
N VAL A 50 -8.07 3.60 0.35
CA VAL A 50 -9.01 3.88 -0.74
C VAL A 50 -8.30 4.47 -1.95
N VAL A 51 -7.39 5.42 -1.77
CA VAL A 51 -6.61 6.01 -2.87
C VAL A 51 -5.73 4.96 -3.56
N ILE A 52 -5.05 4.11 -2.80
CA ILE A 52 -4.23 3.03 -3.35
C ILE A 52 -5.11 2.02 -4.11
N ALA A 53 -6.22 1.58 -3.52
CA ALA A 53 -7.14 0.63 -4.14
C ALA A 53 -7.75 1.18 -5.44
N ALA A 54 -8.14 2.47 -5.46
CA ALA A 54 -8.60 3.14 -6.66
C ALA A 54 -7.50 3.20 -7.74
N SER A 55 -6.26 3.47 -7.35
CA SER A 55 -5.11 3.46 -8.27
C SER A 55 -4.85 2.08 -8.88
N VAL A 56 -4.95 1.01 -8.06
CA VAL A 56 -4.85 -0.38 -8.55
C VAL A 56 -6.03 -0.74 -9.46
N MET A 57 -7.24 -0.31 -9.13
CA MET A 57 -8.41 -0.51 -9.98
C MET A 57 -8.21 0.13 -11.35
N VAL A 58 -7.77 1.40 -11.39
CA VAL A 58 -7.46 2.11 -12.63
C VAL A 58 -6.33 1.40 -13.39
N LEU A 59 -5.26 0.97 -12.71
CA LEU A 59 -4.19 0.19 -13.33
C LEU A 59 -4.74 -1.07 -14.02
N ASN A 60 -5.53 -1.88 -13.31
CA ASN A 60 -6.08 -3.11 -13.86
C ASN A 60 -6.99 -2.84 -15.07
N VAL A 61 -7.89 -1.86 -14.97
CA VAL A 61 -8.78 -1.48 -16.09
C VAL A 61 -7.95 -1.02 -17.29
N VAL A 62 -6.97 -0.15 -17.09
CA VAL A 62 -6.09 0.31 -18.19
C VAL A 62 -5.33 -0.85 -18.81
N GLN A 63 -4.79 -1.78 -18.02
CA GLN A 63 -4.07 -2.93 -18.55
C GLN A 63 -4.97 -3.88 -19.33
N LEU A 64 -6.22 -4.10 -18.89
CA LEU A 64 -7.19 -4.91 -19.64
C LEU A 64 -7.52 -4.33 -21.02
N HIS A 65 -7.47 -3.00 -21.18
CA HIS A 65 -7.66 -2.34 -22.48
C HIS A 65 -6.38 -2.34 -23.33
N ARG A 66 -5.20 -2.31 -22.70
CA ARG A 66 -3.91 -2.22 -23.40
C ARG A 66 -3.35 -3.57 -23.84
N ILE A 67 -3.62 -4.64 -23.10
CA ILE A 67 -3.12 -5.98 -23.38
C ILE A 67 -3.97 -6.58 -24.52
N PRO A 68 -3.35 -6.91 -25.67
CA PRO A 68 -4.07 -7.56 -26.78
C PRO A 68 -4.66 -8.92 -26.39
N SER A 69 -5.76 -9.31 -27.03
CA SER A 69 -6.48 -10.58 -26.76
C SER A 69 -5.61 -11.84 -26.88
N GLN A 70 -4.56 -11.81 -27.69
CA GLN A 70 -3.60 -12.91 -27.82
C GLN A 70 -2.81 -13.23 -26.53
N TYR A 71 -2.83 -12.33 -25.53
CA TYR A 71 -2.16 -12.48 -24.25
C TYR A 71 -3.18 -12.65 -23.10
N GLU A 72 -4.09 -13.60 -23.25
CA GLU A 72 -5.20 -13.88 -22.31
C GLU A 72 -4.72 -14.08 -20.87
N GLU A 73 -3.63 -14.83 -20.65
CA GLU A 73 -3.07 -15.11 -19.32
C GLU A 73 -2.77 -13.82 -18.52
N TYR A 74 -2.20 -12.80 -19.17
CA TYR A 74 -1.91 -11.53 -18.51
C TYR A 74 -3.19 -10.72 -18.22
N ARG A 75 -4.23 -10.88 -19.05
CA ARG A 75 -5.54 -10.25 -18.80
C ARG A 75 -6.20 -10.92 -17.59
N GLU A 76 -6.17 -12.24 -17.51
CA GLU A 76 -6.73 -13.00 -16.39
C GLU A 76 -6.12 -12.58 -15.04
N GLN A 77 -4.80 -12.32 -14.99
CA GLN A 77 -4.12 -11.80 -13.79
C GLN A 77 -4.73 -10.47 -13.31
N HIS A 78 -5.03 -9.54 -14.22
CA HIS A 78 -5.67 -8.27 -13.88
C HIS A 78 -7.15 -8.43 -13.48
N VAL A 79 -7.87 -9.38 -14.08
CA VAL A 79 -9.24 -9.74 -13.68
C VAL A 79 -9.26 -10.32 -12.27
N GLN A 80 -8.33 -11.23 -11.94
CA GLN A 80 -8.19 -11.81 -10.59
C GLN A 80 -7.91 -10.73 -9.54
N SER A 81 -7.06 -9.75 -9.88
CA SER A 81 -6.82 -8.59 -9.01
C SER A 81 -8.08 -7.76 -8.78
N LEU A 82 -8.89 -7.52 -9.82
CA LEU A 82 -10.16 -6.77 -9.71
C LEU A 82 -11.19 -7.47 -8.81
N PHE A 83 -11.27 -8.79 -8.84
CA PHE A 83 -12.18 -9.54 -7.95
C PHE A 83 -11.91 -9.30 -6.47
N LEU A 84 -10.67 -8.98 -6.09
CA LEU A 84 -10.30 -8.66 -4.71
C LEU A 84 -10.39 -7.15 -4.42
N ILE A 85 -9.96 -6.31 -5.36
CA ILE A 85 -9.93 -4.86 -5.17
C ILE A 85 -11.32 -4.22 -5.16
N LEU A 86 -12.26 -4.69 -5.98
CA LEU A 86 -13.61 -4.12 -6.03
C LEU A 86 -14.37 -4.27 -4.71
N PRO A 87 -14.45 -5.48 -4.08
CA PRO A 87 -15.02 -5.62 -2.75
C PRO A 87 -14.25 -4.82 -1.71
N PHE A 88 -12.91 -4.88 -1.71
CA PHE A 88 -12.06 -4.14 -0.76
C PHE A 88 -12.34 -2.63 -0.79
N LEU A 89 -12.40 -2.04 -1.98
CA LEU A 89 -12.70 -0.62 -2.17
C LEU A 89 -14.11 -0.29 -1.69
N SER A 90 -15.10 -1.14 -2.01
CA SER A 90 -16.50 -0.93 -1.60
C SER A 90 -16.66 -0.92 -0.07
N VAL A 91 -16.10 -1.91 0.62
CA VAL A 91 -16.17 -1.97 2.09
C VAL A 91 -15.34 -0.86 2.75
N SER A 92 -14.19 -0.50 2.16
CA SER A 92 -13.36 0.61 2.65
C SER A 92 -14.05 1.96 2.49
N LEU A 93 -14.78 2.20 1.40
CA LEU A 93 -15.58 3.42 1.22
C LEU A 93 -16.70 3.52 2.27
N ALA A 94 -17.37 2.40 2.56
CA ALA A 94 -18.39 2.35 3.61
C ALA A 94 -17.79 2.64 5.00
N LEU A 95 -16.64 2.03 5.31
CA LEU A 95 -15.91 2.26 6.56
C LEU A 95 -15.38 3.70 6.66
N LEU A 96 -14.87 4.25 5.55
CA LEU A 96 -14.38 5.62 5.48
C LEU A 96 -15.48 6.59 5.85
N ARG A 97 -16.72 6.35 5.43
CA ARG A 97 -17.85 7.22 5.78
C ARG A 97 -18.11 7.31 7.30
N LEU A 98 -17.77 6.26 8.05
CA LEU A 98 -17.91 6.23 9.51
C LEU A 98 -16.63 6.73 10.23
N ASN A 99 -15.47 6.54 9.61
CA ASN A 99 -14.16 6.90 10.14
C ASN A 99 -13.71 8.32 9.75
N TRP A 100 -14.35 8.94 8.74
CA TRP A 100 -14.06 10.31 8.29
C TRP A 100 -14.26 11.31 9.42
N TYR A 101 -13.53 12.42 9.38
CA TYR A 101 -13.63 13.45 10.40
C TYR A 101 -15.05 14.06 10.46
N PRO A 102 -15.67 14.18 11.65
CA PRO A 102 -15.25 13.64 12.95
C PRO A 102 -15.54 12.13 13.07
N SER A 103 -14.52 11.35 13.41
CA SER A 103 -14.59 9.89 13.39
C SER A 103 -15.57 9.33 14.42
N LYS A 104 -16.44 8.41 13.98
CA LYS A 104 -17.38 7.68 14.85
C LYS A 104 -16.84 6.31 15.27
N VAL A 105 -15.93 5.74 14.47
CA VAL A 105 -15.32 4.43 14.70
C VAL A 105 -13.84 4.45 14.35
N PHE A 106 -13.02 3.77 15.15
CA PHE A 106 -11.61 3.55 14.81
C PHE A 106 -11.43 2.18 14.16
N VAL A 107 -10.54 2.12 13.18
CA VAL A 107 -10.34 0.91 12.37
C VAL A 107 -9.34 -0.06 12.99
N GLY A 108 -8.38 0.48 13.73
CA GLY A 108 -7.34 -0.28 14.44
C GLY A 108 -6.42 -1.09 13.52
N ASP A 109 -5.55 -1.88 14.16
CA ASP A 109 -4.57 -2.74 13.47
C ASP A 109 -5.23 -3.75 12.52
N THR A 110 -6.45 -4.18 12.85
CA THR A 110 -7.24 -5.11 12.04
C THR A 110 -7.40 -4.62 10.60
N TYR A 111 -7.76 -3.35 10.42
CA TYR A 111 -7.90 -2.79 9.08
C TYR A 111 -6.55 -2.58 8.40
N CYS A 112 -5.55 -2.07 9.10
CA CYS A 112 -4.22 -1.84 8.52
C CYS A 112 -3.60 -3.15 7.98
N TYR A 113 -3.74 -4.24 8.74
CA TYR A 113 -3.27 -5.57 8.31
C TYR A 113 -4.11 -6.14 7.17
N PHE A 114 -5.43 -5.96 7.22
CA PHE A 114 -6.32 -6.34 6.12
C PHE A 114 -5.93 -5.62 4.83
N ALA A 115 -5.84 -4.29 4.85
CA ALA A 115 -5.49 -3.46 3.70
C ALA A 115 -4.12 -3.80 3.13
N GLY A 116 -3.09 -3.84 3.98
CA GLY A 116 -1.72 -4.14 3.54
C GLY A 116 -1.61 -5.53 2.93
N MET A 117 -2.27 -6.53 3.52
CA MET A 117 -2.27 -7.89 2.97
C MET A 117 -3.04 -7.97 1.66
N THR A 118 -4.19 -7.30 1.53
CA THR A 118 -4.92 -7.22 0.25
C THR A 118 -4.02 -6.64 -0.84
N PHE A 119 -3.32 -5.53 -0.58
CA PHE A 119 -2.40 -4.92 -1.55
C PHE A 119 -1.24 -5.83 -1.93
N ALA A 120 -0.65 -6.53 -0.95
CA ALA A 120 0.39 -7.50 -1.22
C ALA A 120 -0.13 -8.62 -2.15
N VAL A 121 -1.24 -9.27 -1.79
CA VAL A 121 -1.83 -10.38 -2.54
C VAL A 121 -2.18 -9.98 -3.97
N VAL A 122 -2.90 -8.87 -4.16
CA VAL A 122 -3.34 -8.46 -5.51
C VAL A 122 -2.15 -8.10 -6.39
N SER A 123 -1.08 -7.54 -5.82
CA SER A 123 0.12 -7.19 -6.58
C SER A 123 0.97 -8.39 -6.95
N ILE A 124 0.97 -9.44 -6.11
CA ILE A 124 1.66 -10.71 -6.35
C ILE A 124 0.92 -11.49 -7.43
N VAL A 125 -0.39 -11.71 -7.25
CA VAL A 125 -1.23 -12.44 -8.21
C VAL A 125 -1.33 -11.70 -9.55
N GLY A 126 -1.45 -10.37 -9.51
CA GLY A 126 -1.48 -9.55 -10.72
C GLY A 126 -0.12 -9.26 -11.35
N HIS A 127 0.98 -9.80 -10.81
CA HIS A 127 2.35 -9.58 -11.29
C HIS A 127 2.79 -8.09 -11.42
N PHE A 128 2.16 -7.18 -10.65
CA PHE A 128 2.46 -5.74 -10.65
C PHE A 128 3.07 -5.25 -9.32
N SER A 129 3.72 -6.12 -8.53
CA SER A 129 4.37 -5.78 -7.26
C SER A 129 5.28 -4.54 -7.33
N LYS A 130 5.99 -4.33 -8.45
CA LYS A 130 6.82 -3.13 -8.65
C LYS A 130 6.00 -1.85 -8.72
N THR A 131 4.85 -1.89 -9.41
CA THR A 131 3.91 -0.76 -9.48
C THR A 131 3.24 -0.53 -8.13
N MET A 132 2.96 -1.59 -7.37
CA MET A 132 2.43 -1.45 -6.01
C MET A 132 3.38 -0.67 -5.09
N VAL A 133 4.69 -0.93 -5.16
CA VAL A 133 5.69 -0.14 -4.40
C VAL A 133 5.65 1.34 -4.78
N LEU A 134 5.36 1.67 -6.06
CA LEU A 134 5.19 3.07 -6.49
C LEU A 134 3.94 3.71 -5.91
N PHE A 135 2.84 2.97 -5.76
CA PHE A 135 1.64 3.48 -5.10
C PHE A 135 1.83 3.66 -3.58
N LEU A 136 2.73 2.89 -2.98
CA LEU A 136 3.08 2.97 -1.56
C LEU A 136 4.20 3.98 -1.26
N VAL A 137 4.55 4.89 -2.19
CA VAL A 137 5.62 5.88 -1.99
C VAL A 137 5.43 6.72 -0.72
N PRO A 138 4.24 7.29 -0.41
CA PRO A 138 4.06 8.04 0.82
C PRO A 138 4.35 7.21 2.08
N GLN A 139 3.88 5.96 2.10
CA GLN A 139 4.10 5.02 3.20
C GLN A 139 5.58 4.62 3.32
N LEU A 140 6.26 4.44 2.19
CA LEU A 140 7.69 4.15 2.13
C LEU A 140 8.52 5.32 2.67
N VAL A 141 8.19 6.56 2.27
CA VAL A 141 8.85 7.75 2.79
C VAL A 141 8.65 7.89 4.30
N ASN A 142 7.41 7.72 4.79
CA ASN A 142 7.13 7.74 6.22
C ASN A 142 7.86 6.64 7.00
N PHE A 143 7.95 5.43 6.42
CA PHE A 143 8.71 4.32 6.99
C PHE A 143 10.19 4.65 7.11
N ILE A 144 10.83 5.10 6.02
CA ILE A 144 12.25 5.48 6.02
C ILE A 144 12.51 6.61 7.01
N TYR A 145 11.67 7.63 7.04
CA TYR A 145 11.76 8.73 8.00
C TYR A 145 11.63 8.25 9.45
N SER A 146 10.76 7.26 9.69
CA SER A 146 10.55 6.64 11.00
C SER A 146 11.67 5.68 11.43
N CYS A 147 12.52 5.19 10.52
CA CYS A 147 13.51 4.15 10.80
C CYS A 147 14.41 4.43 12.02
N PRO A 148 15.01 5.63 12.20
CA PRO A 148 15.86 5.90 13.36
C PRO A 148 15.13 5.70 14.70
N GLN A 149 13.84 6.02 14.76
CA GLN A 149 13.01 5.79 15.94
C GLN A 149 12.63 4.30 16.07
N LEU A 150 12.20 3.66 14.97
CA LEU A 150 11.75 2.26 14.97
C LEU A 150 12.88 1.28 15.36
N PHE A 151 14.11 1.54 14.91
CA PHE A 151 15.30 0.77 15.29
C PHE A 151 15.92 1.22 16.64
N ARG A 152 15.24 2.12 17.36
CA ARG A 152 15.66 2.64 18.67
C ARG A 152 17.04 3.30 18.69
N MET A 153 17.47 3.85 17.55
CA MET A 153 18.65 4.73 17.50
C MET A 153 18.36 6.07 18.18
N ILE A 154 17.09 6.49 18.18
CA ILE A 154 16.56 7.68 18.85
C ILE A 154 15.36 7.22 19.73
N PRO A 155 15.08 7.87 20.88
CA PRO A 155 13.90 7.56 21.69
C PRO A 155 12.61 7.58 20.86
N CYS A 156 11.87 6.47 20.88
CA CYS A 156 10.59 6.35 20.20
C CYS A 156 9.46 6.44 21.23
N PRO A 157 8.70 7.55 21.29
CA PRO A 157 7.54 7.62 22.17
C PRO A 157 6.46 6.64 21.70
N ARG A 158 5.57 6.24 22.63
CA ARG A 158 4.48 5.30 22.33
C ARG A 158 3.51 5.83 21.28
N HIS A 159 3.19 7.12 21.33
CA HIS A 159 2.32 7.81 20.38
C HIS A 159 3.14 8.87 19.65
N ARG A 160 3.14 8.81 18.32
CA ARG A 160 3.87 9.73 17.41
C ARG A 160 2.94 10.64 16.60
N MET A 161 1.68 10.69 17.02
CA MET A 161 0.65 11.52 16.40
C MET A 161 0.83 13.00 16.78
N PRO A 162 0.46 13.93 15.89
CA PRO A 162 0.61 15.37 16.13
C PRO A 162 -0.25 15.83 17.33
N ALA A 163 0.18 16.91 17.99
CA ALA A 163 -0.47 17.40 19.21
C ALA A 163 -1.63 18.34 18.87
N TYR A 164 -2.78 18.19 19.54
CA TYR A 164 -3.92 19.08 19.30
C TYR A 164 -3.82 20.36 20.14
N ASP A 165 -3.92 21.53 19.50
CA ASP A 165 -4.04 22.81 20.18
C ASP A 165 -5.52 23.17 20.37
N SER A 166 -6.00 23.10 21.62
CA SER A 166 -7.38 23.42 21.97
C SER A 166 -7.74 24.90 21.85
N GLN A 167 -6.77 25.81 21.82
CA GLN A 167 -7.01 27.25 21.69
C GLN A 167 -7.18 27.64 20.23
N LEU A 168 -6.37 27.06 19.34
CA LEU A 168 -6.38 27.38 17.91
C LEU A 168 -7.29 26.46 17.08
N GLY A 169 -7.62 25.26 17.59
CA GLY A 169 -8.43 24.29 16.87
C GLY A 169 -7.69 23.53 15.76
N TYR A 170 -6.37 23.62 15.71
CA TYR A 170 -5.51 22.95 14.72
C TYR A 170 -4.54 21.97 15.39
N VAL A 171 -3.96 21.08 14.57
CA VAL A 171 -2.93 20.13 15.01
C VAL A 171 -1.54 20.74 14.79
N LYS A 172 -0.65 20.55 15.76
CA LYS A 172 0.74 21.01 15.80
C LYS A 172 1.72 19.89 15.50
#